data_AF-A0A8J7WUE0-F1
#
_entry.id   AF-A0A8J7WUE0-F1
#
_cell.length_a   1.000
_cell.length_b   1.000
_cell.length_c   1.000
_cell.angle_alpha   90.00
_cell.angle_beta   90.00
_cell.angle_gamma   90.00
#
_symmetry.space_group_name_H-M   'P 1'
#
loop_
_entity.id
_entity.type
_entity.pdbx_description
1 polymer ?
#
loop_
_entity_poly.entity_id
_entity_poly.type
_entity_poly.pdbx_seq_one_letter_code
_entity_poly.pdbx_strand_id
1 'polypeptide(L)'
;MSSNDTYQYLKARLDEALAECARLRAENQKLREALGSTQNESSLNEPPHQYTSAQPPPEVSSWPAAKVHSKSSSKEKIDLFRKLFRGREDVYPKLWENRKGDSGYTPACANEWKRPLCGKPRVKCGQCSNRSLVPMSDQVIYDHLAGKQTIGVYPLLTDETCWFLAADFDKELWREDASVFRDVCRKMGVPTALERSRSGNGGHVWIFFQAPVPAATARRFGYSILA
;
A
#
# COMPACT_ATOMS: atom_id res chain seq x y z
N MET A 1 -32.16 29.27 -7.33
CA MET A 1 -32.93 28.43 -6.40
C MET A 1 -32.88 29.10 -5.05
N SER A 2 -34.04 29.38 -4.46
CA SER A 2 -34.15 30.01 -3.14
C SER A 2 -33.55 29.11 -2.07
N SER A 3 -33.09 29.68 -0.96
CA SER A 3 -32.66 28.92 0.24
C SER A 3 -33.76 27.95 0.70
N ASN A 4 -35.02 28.34 0.51
CA ASN A 4 -36.19 27.49 0.78
C ASN A 4 -36.26 26.27 -0.16
N ASP A 5 -35.93 26.43 -1.44
CA ASP A 5 -35.96 25.33 -2.43
C ASP A 5 -34.87 24.30 -2.11
N THR A 6 -33.72 24.75 -1.62
CA THR A 6 -32.59 23.89 -1.21
C THR A 6 -32.94 23.10 0.05
N TYR A 7 -33.60 23.73 1.02
CA TYR A 7 -34.07 23.06 2.23
C TYR A 7 -35.13 22.00 1.91
N GLN A 8 -36.12 22.31 1.06
CA GLN A 8 -37.14 21.33 0.67
C GLN A 8 -36.53 20.16 -0.11
N TYR A 9 -35.55 20.41 -0.99
CA TYR A 9 -34.82 19.36 -1.70
C TYR A 9 -34.05 18.43 -0.74
N LEU A 10 -33.32 19.00 0.23
CA LEU A 10 -32.59 18.21 1.22
C LEU A 10 -33.52 17.41 2.13
N LYS A 11 -34.65 18.00 2.51
CA LYS A 11 -35.68 17.32 3.32
C LYS A 11 -36.27 16.13 2.56
N ALA A 12 -36.63 16.31 1.29
CA ALA A 12 -37.15 15.22 0.46
C ALA A 12 -36.14 14.07 0.31
N ARG A 13 -34.85 14.39 0.12
CA ARG A 13 -33.79 13.37 0.05
C ARG A 13 -33.54 12.66 1.38
N LEU A 14 -33.69 13.37 2.50
CA LEU A 14 -33.59 12.77 3.83
C LEU A 14 -34.75 11.79 4.05
N ASP A 15 -35.98 12.20 3.70
CA ASP A 15 -37.16 11.35 3.83
C ASP A 15 -37.04 10.09 2.95
N GLU A 16 -36.53 10.21 1.72
CA GLU A 16 -36.22 9.09 0.84
C GLU A 16 -35.16 8.15 1.43
N ALA A 17 -34.06 8.71 1.94
CA ALA A 17 -32.98 7.93 2.56
C ALA A 17 -33.47 7.18 3.82
N LEU A 18 -34.33 7.81 4.63
CA LEU A 18 -34.94 7.19 5.81
C LEU A 18 -35.90 6.06 5.43
N ALA A 19 -36.69 6.25 4.37
CA ALA A 19 -37.57 5.20 3.85
C ALA A 19 -36.77 3.98 3.34
N GLU A 20 -35.66 4.22 2.65
CA GLU A 20 -34.78 3.15 2.16
C GLU A 20 -34.08 2.43 3.32
N CYS A 21 -33.63 3.15 4.34
CA CYS A 21 -33.08 2.56 5.56
C CYS A 21 -34.09 1.65 6.26
N ALA A 22 -35.36 2.06 6.34
CA ALA A 22 -36.43 1.25 6.92
C ALA A 22 -36.67 -0.03 6.09
N ARG A 23 -36.68 0.09 4.76
CA ARG A 23 -36.83 -1.05 3.85
C ARG A 23 -35.69 -2.05 4.00
N LEU A 24 -34.44 -1.58 3.98
CA LEU A 24 -33.24 -2.42 4.11
C LEU A 24 -33.16 -3.10 5.47
N ARG A 25 -33.59 -2.44 6.56
CA ARG A 25 -33.67 -3.06 7.88
C ARG A 25 -34.70 -4.20 7.92
N ALA A 26 -35.89 -3.98 7.35
CA ALA A 26 -36.92 -5.01 7.25
C ALA A 26 -36.48 -6.21 6.39
N GLU A 27 -35.75 -5.96 5.30
CA GLU A 27 -35.19 -7.01 4.45
C GLU A 27 -34.09 -7.81 5.17
N ASN A 28 -33.16 -7.13 5.85
CA ASN A 28 -32.13 -7.78 6.65
C ASN A 28 -32.73 -8.63 7.78
N GLN A 29 -33.80 -8.18 8.42
CA GLN A 29 -34.51 -8.95 9.44
C GLN A 29 -35.08 -10.24 8.84
N LYS A 30 -35.80 -10.17 7.72
CA LYS A 30 -36.34 -11.35 7.04
C LYS A 30 -35.25 -12.34 6.62
N LEU A 31 -34.12 -11.84 6.12
CA LEU A 31 -32.97 -12.68 5.74
C LEU A 31 -32.33 -13.35 6.95
N ARG A 32 -32.19 -12.64 8.07
CA ARG A 32 -31.68 -13.20 9.34
C ARG A 32 -32.60 -14.29 9.90
N GLU A 33 -33.91 -14.08 9.84
CA GLU A 33 -34.93 -15.07 10.22
C GLU A 33 -34.85 -16.31 9.31
N ALA A 34 -34.75 -16.14 7.99
CA ALA A 34 -34.62 -17.23 7.03
C ALA A 34 -33.31 -18.03 7.20
N LEU A 35 -32.25 -17.39 7.70
CA LEU A 35 -30.94 -18.00 7.94
C LEU A 35 -30.77 -18.56 9.37
N GLY A 36 -31.82 -18.53 10.21
CA GLY A 36 -31.78 -19.08 11.57
C GLY A 36 -30.79 -18.38 12.51
N SER A 37 -30.41 -17.13 12.22
CA SER A 37 -29.45 -16.36 13.02
C SER A 37 -30.16 -15.47 14.03
N THR A 38 -30.32 -15.94 15.27
CA THR A 38 -30.73 -15.12 16.41
C THR A 38 -29.52 -14.34 16.96
N GLN A 39 -29.14 -13.26 16.27
CA GLN A 39 -28.31 -12.23 16.87
C GLN A 39 -29.22 -11.10 17.38
N ASN A 40 -29.18 -10.90 18.70
CA ASN A 40 -29.96 -9.92 19.46
C ASN A 40 -29.71 -8.49 18.96
N GLU A 41 -30.76 -7.76 18.56
CA GLU A 41 -30.67 -6.35 18.15
C GLU A 41 -30.51 -5.37 19.34
N SER A 42 -30.11 -5.84 20.52
CA SER A 42 -29.94 -4.99 21.71
C SER A 42 -28.62 -4.21 21.76
N SER A 43 -27.70 -4.38 20.80
CA SER A 43 -26.38 -3.72 20.82
C SER A 43 -26.26 -2.41 20.03
N LEU A 44 -27.35 -1.84 19.53
CA LEU A 44 -27.32 -0.58 18.77
C LEU A 44 -27.90 0.64 19.51
N ASN A 45 -28.21 0.52 20.80
CA ASN A 45 -28.83 1.61 21.56
C ASN A 45 -28.25 1.80 22.98
N GLU A 46 -26.94 1.64 23.13
CA GLU A 46 -26.24 2.02 24.35
C GLU A 46 -25.62 3.44 24.21
N PRO A 47 -25.80 4.35 25.19
CA PRO A 47 -25.08 5.65 25.24
C PRO A 47 -23.58 5.38 25.34
N PRO A 48 -22.66 6.35 25.13
CA PRO A 48 -21.22 6.05 25.01
C PRO A 48 -20.69 5.35 26.27
N HIS A 49 -20.55 4.03 26.23
CA HIS A 49 -20.00 3.27 27.34
C HIS A 49 -18.52 3.61 27.45
N GLN A 50 -18.19 4.17 28.61
CA GLN A 50 -16.85 4.23 29.15
C GLN A 50 -16.22 2.84 29.01
N TYR A 51 -15.24 2.75 28.12
CA TYR A 51 -14.36 1.60 27.99
C TYR A 51 -13.71 1.33 29.36
N THR A 52 -14.16 0.30 30.05
CA THR A 52 -13.36 -0.33 31.10
C THR A 52 -12.09 -0.83 30.44
N SER A 53 -10.96 -0.37 30.98
CA SER A 53 -9.63 -0.70 30.51
C SER A 53 -9.39 -2.21 30.59
N ALA A 54 -9.66 -2.93 29.50
CA ALA A 54 -8.84 -4.07 29.17
C ALA A 54 -7.41 -3.57 29.16
N GLN A 55 -6.52 -4.25 29.90
CA GLN A 55 -5.13 -3.83 30.00
C GLN A 55 -4.60 -3.49 28.61
N PRO A 56 -3.90 -2.35 28.45
CA PRO A 56 -3.31 -2.02 27.17
C PRO A 56 -2.53 -3.25 26.67
N PRO A 57 -2.59 -3.56 25.37
CA PRO A 57 -1.62 -4.47 24.77
C PRO A 57 -0.25 -4.11 25.32
N PRO A 58 0.60 -5.07 25.72
CA PRO A 58 1.88 -4.76 26.35
C PRO A 58 2.52 -3.63 25.54
N GLU A 59 2.75 -2.50 26.20
CA GLU A 59 3.39 -1.35 25.58
C GLU A 59 4.57 -1.92 24.81
N VAL A 60 4.52 -1.86 23.48
CA VAL A 60 5.66 -2.28 22.66
C VAL A 60 6.73 -1.27 23.02
N SER A 61 7.53 -1.70 23.98
CA SER A 61 8.62 -0.99 24.63
C SER A 61 9.36 -0.22 23.55
N SER A 62 9.40 1.09 23.72
CA SER A 62 10.16 2.07 22.94
C SER A 62 10.95 1.45 21.79
N TRP A 63 10.44 1.57 20.56
CA TRP A 63 11.26 1.33 19.38
C TRP A 63 12.59 2.05 19.57
N PRO A 64 13.75 1.36 19.49
CA PRO A 64 15.02 2.02 19.68
C PRO A 64 15.10 3.19 18.70
N ALA A 65 15.65 4.32 19.16
CA ALA A 65 15.80 5.51 18.33
C ALA A 65 16.36 5.11 16.95
N ALA A 66 15.72 5.59 15.88
CA ALA A 66 16.11 5.25 14.53
C ALA A 66 17.60 5.59 14.34
N LYS A 67 18.42 4.56 14.08
CA LYS A 67 19.89 4.71 13.94
C LYS A 67 20.28 5.60 12.76
N VAL A 68 19.39 5.74 11.77
CA VAL A 68 19.60 6.56 10.58
C VAL A 68 18.57 7.68 10.58
N HIS A 69 19.04 8.91 10.34
CA HIS A 69 18.25 10.12 10.38
C HIS A 69 18.69 11.13 9.29
N SER A 70 18.07 12.31 9.24
CA SER A 70 18.34 13.33 8.21
C SER A 70 19.81 13.76 8.13
N LYS A 71 20.54 13.75 9.26
CA LYS A 71 21.97 14.10 9.35
C LYS A 71 22.93 12.93 9.08
N SER A 72 22.42 11.72 8.85
CA SER A 72 23.27 10.55 8.56
C SER A 72 23.93 10.69 7.19
N SER A 73 25.08 10.03 7.04
CA SER A 73 25.83 9.98 5.79
C SER A 73 25.00 9.37 4.66
N SER A 74 25.37 9.67 3.42
CA SER A 74 24.76 9.03 2.25
C SER A 74 24.93 7.50 2.30
N LYS A 75 26.06 7.00 2.79
CA LYS A 75 26.33 5.57 2.93
C LYS A 75 25.34 4.89 3.87
N GLU A 76 25.12 5.44 5.06
CA GLU A 76 24.17 4.88 6.03
C GLU A 76 22.72 4.87 5.51
N LYS A 77 22.32 5.92 4.77
CA LYS A 77 20.99 6.00 4.14
C LYS A 77 20.84 4.98 3.02
N ILE A 78 21.86 4.80 2.18
CA ILE A 78 21.88 3.78 1.13
C ILE A 78 21.81 2.39 1.76
N ASP A 79 22.61 2.10 2.79
CA ASP A 79 22.62 0.81 3.47
C ASP A 79 21.27 0.49 4.10
N LEU A 80 20.62 1.48 4.72
CA LEU A 80 19.26 1.30 5.24
C LEU A 80 18.26 1.02 4.11
N PHE A 81 18.29 1.79 3.03
CA PHE A 81 17.37 1.60 1.90
C PHE A 81 17.53 0.20 1.29
N ARG A 82 18.78 -0.23 1.04
CA ARG A 82 19.09 -1.59 0.59
C ARG A 82 18.63 -2.66 1.56
N LYS A 83 18.75 -2.41 2.86
CA LYS A 83 18.33 -3.37 3.89
C LYS A 83 16.82 -3.57 3.90
N LEU A 84 16.05 -2.50 3.69
CA LEU A 84 14.58 -2.54 3.70
C LEU A 84 14.01 -3.03 2.35
N PHE A 85 14.38 -2.38 1.24
CA PHE A 85 13.83 -2.64 -0.08
C PHE A 85 14.68 -3.64 -0.87
N ARG A 86 14.84 -4.85 -0.31
CA ARG A 86 15.58 -5.95 -0.96
C ARG A 86 14.72 -6.61 -2.02
N GLY A 87 15.25 -6.67 -3.23
CA GLY A 87 14.65 -7.39 -4.35
C GLY A 87 15.75 -7.89 -5.26
N ARG A 88 15.47 -7.99 -6.55
CA ARG A 88 16.50 -8.34 -7.53
C ARG A 88 17.62 -7.29 -7.58
N GLU A 89 18.86 -7.76 -7.55
CA GLU A 89 20.05 -6.91 -7.65
C GLU A 89 20.61 -6.82 -9.09
N ASP A 90 20.20 -7.72 -9.97
CA ASP A 90 20.69 -7.77 -11.36
C ASP A 90 19.88 -6.87 -12.32
N VAL A 91 18.75 -6.31 -11.84
CA VAL A 91 17.93 -5.35 -12.60
C VAL A 91 17.03 -4.53 -11.69
N TYR A 92 16.73 -3.31 -12.12
CA TYR A 92 15.71 -2.45 -11.50
C TYR A 92 14.81 -1.78 -12.54
N PRO A 93 13.54 -1.50 -12.22
CA PRO A 93 12.70 -0.66 -13.05
C PRO A 93 13.07 0.82 -12.89
N LYS A 94 13.20 1.53 -14.00
CA LYS A 94 13.38 2.98 -14.05
C LYS A 94 12.11 3.64 -14.57
N LEU A 95 11.70 4.72 -13.92
CA LEU A 95 10.60 5.57 -14.37
C LEU A 95 11.01 6.30 -15.65
N TRP A 96 10.12 6.32 -16.64
CA TRP A 96 10.17 7.22 -17.78
C TRP A 96 8.90 8.06 -17.81
N GLU A 97 9.04 9.26 -18.35
CA GLU A 97 7.94 10.20 -18.57
C GLU A 97 8.11 10.78 -19.97
N ASN A 98 7.01 10.89 -20.73
CA ASN A 98 7.03 11.48 -22.05
C ASN A 98 6.46 12.92 -22.02
N ARG A 99 6.64 13.67 -23.11
CA ARG A 99 6.13 15.05 -23.23
C ARG A 99 4.61 15.16 -23.21
N LYS A 100 3.88 14.06 -23.43
CA LYS A 100 2.41 14.00 -23.41
C LYS A 100 1.85 13.78 -22.00
N GLY A 101 2.72 13.55 -21.01
CA GLY A 101 2.34 13.27 -19.63
C GLY A 101 2.17 11.78 -19.33
N ASP A 102 2.38 10.88 -20.29
CA ASP A 102 2.39 9.45 -19.99
C ASP A 102 3.66 9.11 -19.23
N SER A 103 3.52 8.20 -18.27
CA SER A 103 4.63 7.68 -17.49
C SER A 103 4.52 6.18 -17.32
N GLY A 104 5.64 5.56 -16.98
CA GLY A 104 5.68 4.15 -16.67
C GLY A 104 7.05 3.69 -16.25
N TYR A 105 7.16 2.39 -15.96
CA TYR A 105 8.41 1.78 -15.56
C TYR A 105 8.92 0.84 -16.64
N THR A 106 10.23 0.84 -16.86
CA THR A 106 10.90 -0.10 -17.77
C THR A 106 12.19 -0.62 -17.13
N PRO A 107 12.59 -1.88 -17.37
CA PRO A 107 13.87 -2.37 -16.87
C PRO A 107 15.03 -1.51 -17.37
N ALA A 108 15.91 -1.08 -16.46
CA ALA A 108 17.12 -0.33 -16.81
C ALA A 108 18.01 -1.15 -17.74
N CYS A 109 18.46 -0.54 -18.84
CA CYS A 109 19.22 -1.21 -19.89
C CYS A 109 20.38 -0.35 -20.36
N ALA A 110 21.60 -0.89 -20.36
CA ALA A 110 22.81 -0.18 -20.81
C ALA A 110 22.80 0.12 -22.32
N ASN A 111 21.98 -0.62 -23.08
CA ASN A 111 21.82 -0.44 -24.52
C ASN A 111 20.62 0.45 -24.87
N GLU A 112 19.86 0.96 -23.89
CA GLU A 112 18.65 1.74 -24.17
C GLU A 112 18.94 2.92 -25.13
N TRP A 113 18.11 3.04 -26.18
CA TRP A 113 18.23 4.05 -27.24
C TRP A 113 19.52 4.03 -28.08
N LYS A 114 20.47 3.12 -27.83
CA LYS A 114 21.67 2.95 -28.65
C LYS A 114 21.35 2.17 -29.93
N ARG A 115 21.42 2.82 -31.09
CA ARG A 115 21.28 2.13 -32.39
C ARG A 115 22.63 1.56 -32.86
N PRO A 116 22.67 0.40 -33.54
CA PRO A 116 21.54 -0.46 -33.93
C PRO A 116 21.07 -1.44 -32.84
N LEU A 117 21.69 -1.43 -31.66
CA LEU A 117 21.46 -2.43 -30.59
C LEU A 117 20.01 -2.45 -30.09
N CYS A 118 19.44 -1.28 -29.76
CA CYS A 118 18.11 -1.15 -29.21
C CYS A 118 17.06 -0.93 -30.29
N GLY A 119 16.06 -1.81 -30.35
CA GLY A 119 14.93 -1.72 -31.28
C GLY A 119 13.80 -0.78 -30.84
N LYS A 120 13.95 0.00 -29.75
CA LYS A 120 12.90 0.96 -29.35
C LYS A 120 12.68 2.04 -30.43
N PRO A 121 11.43 2.50 -30.63
CA PRO A 121 10.21 2.09 -29.93
C PRO A 121 9.52 0.85 -30.53
N ARG A 122 10.05 0.27 -31.62
CA ARG A 122 9.40 -0.82 -32.37
C ARG A 122 9.41 -2.16 -31.64
N VAL A 123 10.46 -2.44 -30.85
CA VAL A 123 10.63 -3.68 -30.09
C VAL A 123 10.48 -3.40 -28.60
N LYS A 124 9.60 -4.16 -27.92
CA LYS A 124 9.44 -4.09 -26.46
C LYS A 124 10.69 -4.61 -25.75
N CYS A 125 11.10 -3.99 -24.64
CA CYS A 125 12.30 -4.43 -23.90
C CYS A 125 12.28 -5.91 -23.49
N GLY A 126 11.11 -6.47 -23.17
CA GLY A 126 10.99 -7.90 -22.82
C GLY A 126 11.31 -8.86 -23.97
N GLN A 127 11.30 -8.39 -25.21
CA GLN A 127 11.53 -9.17 -26.44
C GLN A 127 12.84 -8.77 -27.14
N CYS A 128 13.62 -7.85 -26.55
CA CYS A 128 14.85 -7.35 -27.15
C CYS A 128 16.01 -8.33 -26.91
N SER A 129 16.59 -8.89 -27.98
CA SER A 129 17.75 -9.79 -27.90
C SER A 129 19.03 -9.11 -27.43
N ASN A 130 19.17 -7.80 -27.69
CA ASN A 130 20.32 -6.99 -27.26
C ASN A 130 20.09 -6.31 -25.90
N ARG A 131 19.16 -6.81 -25.08
CA ARG A 131 18.90 -6.27 -23.74
C ARG A 131 20.12 -6.53 -22.86
N SER A 132 20.72 -5.45 -22.36
CA SER A 132 21.83 -5.49 -21.40
C SER A 132 21.35 -4.88 -20.09
N LEU A 133 20.92 -5.71 -19.15
CA LEU A 133 20.37 -5.23 -17.87
C LEU A 133 21.44 -4.59 -16.99
N VAL A 134 21.02 -3.56 -16.25
CA VAL A 134 21.89 -2.81 -15.35
C VAL A 134 21.62 -3.25 -13.91
N PRO A 135 22.65 -3.68 -13.16
CA PRO A 135 22.49 -4.08 -11.76
C PRO A 135 22.23 -2.88 -10.83
N MET A 136 21.63 -3.16 -9.68
CA MET A 136 21.34 -2.21 -8.62
C MET A 136 22.59 -1.86 -7.80
N SER A 137 23.31 -0.82 -8.23
CA SER A 137 24.48 -0.30 -7.50
C SER A 137 24.11 0.74 -6.44
N ASP A 138 25.03 1.01 -5.52
CA ASP A 138 24.87 2.09 -4.53
C ASP A 138 24.73 3.46 -5.19
N GLN A 139 25.38 3.67 -6.34
CA GLN A 139 25.22 4.91 -7.11
C GLN A 139 23.79 5.06 -7.66
N VAL A 140 23.18 3.97 -8.13
CA VAL A 140 21.79 3.97 -8.61
C VAL A 140 20.82 4.37 -7.49
N ILE A 141 21.04 3.85 -6.28
CA ILE A 141 20.24 4.17 -5.10
C ILE A 141 20.51 5.61 -4.64
N TYR A 142 21.78 6.04 -4.62
CA TYR A 142 22.14 7.43 -4.32
C TYR A 142 21.40 8.40 -5.25
N ASP A 143 21.46 8.18 -6.56
CA ASP A 143 20.82 9.05 -7.55
C ASP A 143 19.29 9.02 -7.41
N HIS A 144 18.72 7.91 -6.93
CA HIS A 144 17.30 7.84 -6.58
C HIS A 144 16.96 8.70 -5.36
N LEU A 145 17.67 8.52 -4.25
CA LEU A 145 17.46 9.26 -3.01
C LEU A 145 17.77 10.76 -3.15
N ALA A 146 18.67 11.11 -4.06
CA ALA A 146 18.98 12.50 -4.42
C ALA A 146 17.97 13.12 -5.40
N GLY A 147 16.96 12.38 -5.86
CA GLY A 147 15.92 12.86 -6.78
C GLY A 147 16.37 13.04 -8.23
N LYS A 148 17.56 12.54 -8.61
CA LYS A 148 18.05 12.60 -9.99
C LYS A 148 17.35 11.61 -10.91
N GLN A 149 16.84 10.51 -10.34
CA GLN A 149 16.04 9.52 -11.04
C GLN A 149 15.01 8.89 -10.10
N THR A 150 13.95 8.32 -10.66
CA THR A 150 13.02 7.48 -9.91
C THR A 150 13.19 6.04 -10.36
N ILE A 151 13.49 5.16 -9.41
CA ILE A 151 13.57 3.72 -9.64
C ILE A 151 12.50 3.04 -8.79
N GLY A 152 12.15 1.82 -9.16
CA GLY A 152 11.44 0.90 -8.27
C GLY A 152 12.32 -0.29 -7.92
N VAL A 153 11.68 -1.33 -7.40
CA VAL A 153 12.30 -2.61 -7.05
C VAL A 153 11.47 -3.75 -7.63
N TYR A 154 12.12 -4.81 -8.09
CA TYR A 154 11.44 -6.08 -8.38
C TYR A 154 11.52 -6.97 -7.12
N PRO A 155 10.41 -7.11 -6.35
CA PRO A 155 10.45 -7.72 -5.02
C PRO A 155 10.59 -9.24 -5.03
N LEU A 156 10.17 -9.91 -6.11
CA LEU A 156 10.23 -11.35 -6.26
C LEU A 156 11.62 -11.77 -6.74
N LEU A 157 12.28 -12.61 -5.94
CA LEU A 157 13.58 -13.19 -6.25
C LEU A 157 13.43 -14.41 -7.18
N THR A 158 14.56 -14.90 -7.71
CA THR A 158 14.59 -16.03 -8.65
C THR A 158 14.22 -17.36 -8.00
N ASP A 159 14.30 -17.46 -6.68
CA ASP A 159 13.89 -18.61 -5.87
C ASP A 159 12.46 -18.47 -5.32
N GLU A 160 11.67 -17.55 -5.89
CA GLU A 160 10.28 -17.27 -5.51
C GLU A 160 10.09 -16.75 -4.08
N THR A 161 11.16 -16.25 -3.45
CA THR A 161 11.10 -15.57 -2.15
C THR A 161 11.02 -14.05 -2.28
N CYS A 162 10.64 -13.38 -1.19
CA CYS A 162 10.68 -11.92 -1.06
C CYS A 162 11.11 -11.50 0.36
N TRP A 163 11.50 -10.23 0.49
CA TRP A 163 11.97 -9.65 1.77
C TRP A 163 10.96 -8.71 2.41
N PHE A 164 9.88 -8.38 1.71
CA PHE A 164 8.84 -7.52 2.24
C PHE A 164 7.50 -7.83 1.59
N LEU A 165 6.45 -7.39 2.26
CA LEU A 165 5.08 -7.30 1.77
C LEU A 165 4.70 -5.82 1.66
N ALA A 166 4.05 -5.45 0.56
CA ALA A 166 3.45 -4.15 0.37
C ALA A 166 1.93 -4.34 0.24
N ALA A 167 1.17 -3.66 1.10
CA ALA A 167 -0.28 -3.51 0.95
C ALA A 167 -0.55 -2.12 0.36
N ASP A 168 -1.13 -2.08 -0.82
CA ASP A 168 -1.41 -0.86 -1.58
C ASP A 168 -2.86 -0.42 -1.35
N PHE A 169 -3.02 0.82 -0.89
CA PHE A 169 -4.32 1.43 -0.61
C PHE A 169 -4.49 2.65 -1.51
N ASP A 170 -5.57 2.67 -2.28
CA ASP A 170 -5.90 3.73 -3.23
C ASP A 170 -7.28 4.32 -2.98
N LYS A 171 -7.60 5.43 -3.67
CA LYS A 171 -8.94 6.06 -3.76
C LYS A 171 -9.36 6.83 -2.51
N GLU A 172 -10.65 7.17 -2.41
CA GLU A 172 -11.17 8.19 -1.49
C GLU A 172 -10.94 7.88 0.00
N LEU A 173 -10.78 6.61 0.39
CA LEU A 173 -10.62 6.17 1.79
C LEU A 173 -9.27 5.52 2.10
N TRP A 174 -8.25 5.74 1.25
CA TRP A 174 -6.96 5.06 1.42
C TRP A 174 -6.32 5.31 2.80
N ARG A 175 -6.57 6.48 3.41
CA ARG A 175 -5.98 6.86 4.70
C ARG A 175 -6.63 6.07 5.83
N GLU A 176 -7.95 6.00 5.81
CA GLU A 176 -8.77 5.27 6.77
C GLU A 176 -8.46 3.77 6.67
N ASP A 177 -8.48 3.21 5.46
CA ASP A 177 -8.21 1.79 5.21
C ASP A 177 -6.78 1.42 5.65
N ALA A 178 -5.78 2.21 5.26
CA ALA A 178 -4.40 1.97 5.67
C ALA A 178 -4.21 2.12 7.19
N SER A 179 -4.95 3.04 7.84
CA SER A 179 -4.90 3.21 9.29
C SER A 179 -5.51 2.00 10.01
N VAL A 180 -6.65 1.50 9.54
CA VAL A 180 -7.29 0.29 10.09
C VAL A 180 -6.36 -0.91 9.92
N PHE A 181 -5.79 -1.11 8.73
CA PHE A 181 -4.84 -2.19 8.48
C PHE A 181 -3.62 -2.12 9.40
N ARG A 182 -3.03 -0.93 9.57
CA ARG A 182 -1.93 -0.69 10.51
C ARG A 182 -2.32 -1.01 11.96
N ASP A 183 -3.54 -0.67 12.36
CA ASP A 183 -4.03 -0.91 13.71
C ASP A 183 -4.26 -2.40 13.99
N VAL A 184 -4.73 -3.17 13.01
CA VAL A 184 -4.79 -4.63 13.08
C VAL A 184 -3.38 -5.22 13.19
N CYS A 185 -2.44 -4.78 12.34
CA CYS A 185 -1.04 -5.21 12.43
C CYS A 185 -0.46 -4.94 13.83
N ARG A 186 -0.71 -3.74 14.39
CA ARG A 186 -0.26 -3.37 15.73
C ARG A 186 -0.82 -4.31 16.80
N LYS A 187 -2.12 -4.65 16.74
CA LYS A 187 -2.76 -5.61 17.66
C LYS A 187 -2.15 -7.02 17.55
N MET A 188 -1.71 -7.41 16.35
CA MET A 188 -1.02 -8.68 16.10
C MET A 188 0.48 -8.65 16.43
N GLY A 189 1.02 -7.51 16.89
CA GLY A 189 2.45 -7.34 17.14
C GLY A 189 3.31 -7.30 15.87
N VAL A 190 2.71 -7.01 14.71
CA VAL A 190 3.39 -6.94 13.41
C VAL A 190 3.87 -5.50 13.14
N PRO A 191 5.18 -5.27 12.99
CA PRO A 191 5.72 -3.96 12.66
C PRO A 191 5.40 -3.54 11.23
N THR A 192 4.95 -2.30 11.04
CA THR A 192 4.59 -1.73 9.73
C THR A 192 5.13 -0.32 9.55
N ALA A 193 5.44 0.06 8.32
CA ALA A 193 5.70 1.46 7.94
C ALA A 193 4.63 1.93 6.93
N LEU A 194 4.05 3.11 7.17
CA LEU A 194 3.09 3.74 6.25
C LEU A 194 3.81 4.81 5.41
N GLU A 195 3.65 4.72 4.09
CA GLU A 195 4.18 5.67 3.12
C GLU A 195 3.02 6.22 2.29
N ARG A 196 2.97 7.54 2.07
CA ARG A 196 2.03 8.11 1.10
C ARG A 196 2.57 7.93 -0.31
N SER A 197 1.73 7.49 -1.24
CA SER A 197 2.14 7.29 -2.63
C SER A 197 2.54 8.60 -3.32
N ARG A 198 3.30 8.48 -4.42
CA ARG A 198 3.74 9.63 -5.23
C ARG A 198 2.57 10.45 -5.77
N SER A 199 1.45 9.81 -6.15
CA SER A 199 0.27 10.51 -6.66
C SER A 199 -0.44 11.33 -5.58
N GLY A 200 -0.21 11.01 -4.30
CA GLY A 200 -0.91 11.59 -3.16
C GLY A 200 -2.32 11.03 -2.92
N ASN A 201 -2.81 10.18 -3.83
CA ASN A 201 -4.16 9.61 -3.81
C ASN A 201 -4.16 8.13 -3.37
N GLY A 202 -3.12 7.75 -2.63
CA GLY A 202 -2.95 6.41 -2.09
C GLY A 202 -1.80 6.36 -1.08
N GLY A 203 -1.55 5.17 -0.56
CA GLY A 203 -0.46 4.90 0.35
C GLY A 203 -0.16 3.41 0.44
N HIS A 204 1.08 3.09 0.80
CA HIS A 204 1.54 1.74 0.99
C HIS A 204 1.78 1.47 2.48
N VAL A 205 1.30 0.34 2.97
CA VAL A 205 1.75 -0.23 4.24
C VAL A 205 2.80 -1.30 3.95
N TRP A 206 4.00 -1.08 4.44
CA TRP A 206 5.17 -1.94 4.26
C TRP A 206 5.39 -2.83 5.49
N ILE A 207 5.62 -4.12 5.27
CA ILE A 207 6.08 -5.08 6.28
C ILE A 207 7.38 -5.69 5.79
N PHE A 208 8.45 -5.60 6.59
CA PHE A 208 9.78 -6.10 6.23
C PHE A 208 10.12 -7.37 7.01
N PHE A 209 10.59 -8.41 6.31
CA PHE A 209 10.97 -9.68 6.92
C PHE A 209 12.46 -9.71 7.29
N GLN A 210 12.79 -10.42 8.37
CA GLN A 210 14.18 -10.57 8.82
C GLN A 210 14.98 -11.57 7.95
N ALA A 211 14.29 -12.44 7.24
CA ALA A 211 14.81 -13.48 6.36
C ALA A 211 13.94 -13.54 5.09
N PRO A 212 14.43 -14.11 3.96
CA PRO A 212 13.59 -14.28 2.78
C PRO A 212 12.44 -15.23 3.08
N VAL A 213 11.23 -14.85 2.65
CA VAL A 213 10.00 -15.62 2.86
C VAL A 213 9.46 -16.04 1.50
N PRO A 214 8.96 -17.28 1.31
CA PRO A 214 8.26 -17.66 0.09
C PRO A 214 7.13 -16.66 -0.22
N ALA A 215 7.10 -16.11 -1.43
CA ALA A 215 6.16 -15.04 -1.78
C ALA A 215 4.70 -15.47 -1.61
N ALA A 216 4.38 -16.74 -1.84
CA ALA A 216 3.06 -17.30 -1.57
C ALA A 216 2.67 -17.23 -0.08
N THR A 217 3.61 -17.47 0.83
CA THR A 217 3.40 -17.36 2.27
C THR A 217 3.25 -15.90 2.69
N ALA A 218 4.10 -15.00 2.20
CA ALA A 218 3.96 -13.56 2.46
C ALA A 218 2.60 -13.02 2.00
N ARG A 219 2.12 -13.47 0.83
CA ARG A 219 0.80 -13.11 0.30
C ARG A 219 -0.35 -13.65 1.15
N ARG A 220 -0.30 -14.93 1.55
CA ARG A 220 -1.30 -15.52 2.47
C ARG A 220 -1.36 -14.77 3.79
N PHE A 221 -0.19 -14.45 4.36
CA PHE A 221 -0.09 -13.64 5.57
C PHE A 221 -0.77 -12.27 5.41
N GLY A 222 -0.53 -11.58 4.29
CA GLY A 222 -1.22 -10.33 3.97
C GLY A 222 -2.75 -10.47 3.92
N TYR A 223 -3.27 -11.52 3.30
CA TYR A 223 -4.70 -11.79 3.29
C TYR A 223 -5.27 -12.11 4.68
N SER A 224 -4.51 -12.80 5.54
CA SER A 224 -4.94 -13.10 6.91
C SER A 224 -5.06 -11.85 7.79
N ILE A 225 -4.39 -10.74 7.45
CA ILE A 225 -4.54 -9.45 8.15
C ILE A 225 -5.85 -8.76 7.75
N LEU A 226 -6.36 -9.03 6.53
CA LEU A 226 -7.58 -8.44 5.99
C LEU A 226 -8.85 -9.22 6.35
N ALA A 227 -8.71 -10.41 6.95
CA ALA A 227 -9.80 -11.31 7.31
C ALA A 227 -10.36 -11.00 8.70
#